data_AF-T2IKJ5-F1
#
_entry.id   AF-T2IKJ5-F1
#
_cell.length_a   1.000
_cell.length_b   1.000
_cell.length_c   1.000
_cell.angle_alpha   90.00
_cell.angle_beta   90.00
_cell.angle_gamma   90.00
#
_symmetry.space_group_name_H-M   'P 1'
#
loop_
_entity.id
_entity.type
_entity.pdbx_description
1 polymer ?
#
loop_
_entity_poly.entity_id
_entity_poly.type
_entity_poly.pdbx_seq_one_letter_code
_entity_poly.pdbx_strand_id
1 'polypeptide(L)'
;MGLHELTGDEVPSTLKELVAQGKVANFVTPDGLVLDLFWEPDLFPPNADPKQQFTRANHLAFHIDADLFDHALEVLKNHQVIIDHGPVSRPTGRGIYFYDPDGFIVEIRCDNIS
;
A
#
# COMPACT_ATOMS: atom_id res chain seq x y z
N MET A 1 6.55 -3.25 7.77
CA MET A 1 6.57 -2.40 6.57
C MET A 1 7.34 -1.11 6.80
N GLY A 2 7.23 -0.47 7.98
CA GLY A 2 8.14 0.62 8.36
C GLY A 2 7.99 1.89 7.52
N LEU A 3 6.81 2.13 6.94
CA LEU A 3 6.52 3.37 6.24
C LEU A 3 6.60 4.54 7.22
N HIS A 4 7.35 5.57 6.84
CA HIS A 4 7.49 6.84 7.55
C HIS A 4 6.91 7.96 6.70
N GLU A 5 5.98 8.74 7.24
CA GLU A 5 5.44 9.93 6.56
C GLU A 5 6.48 11.05 6.60
N LEU A 6 6.82 11.61 5.44
CA LEU A 6 7.73 12.74 5.36
C LEU A 6 7.02 14.01 5.83
N THR A 7 7.62 14.69 6.80
CA THR A 7 7.07 15.94 7.34
C THR A 7 8.12 17.05 7.42
N GLY A 8 7.69 18.31 7.45
CA GLY A 8 8.58 19.46 7.64
C GLY A 8 9.72 19.54 6.62
N ASP A 9 10.95 19.38 7.08
CA ASP A 9 12.16 19.46 6.25
C ASP A 9 12.47 18.18 5.47
N GLU A 10 11.81 17.07 5.78
CA GLU A 10 11.93 15.82 5.04
C GLU A 10 11.20 15.87 3.69
N VAL A 11 10.19 16.74 3.56
CA VAL A 11 9.41 16.90 2.34
C VAL A 11 10.26 17.57 1.24
N PRO A 12 10.33 17.00 0.01
CA PRO A 12 11.02 17.62 -1.11
C PRO A 12 10.58 19.06 -1.34
N SER A 13 11.53 19.96 -1.62
CA SER A 13 11.26 21.40 -1.76
C SER A 13 10.18 21.70 -2.81
N THR A 14 10.07 20.88 -3.85
CA THR A 14 9.06 20.99 -4.91
C THR A 14 7.65 20.58 -4.50
N LEU A 15 7.49 19.89 -3.35
CA LEU A 15 6.20 19.38 -2.87
C LEU A 15 5.72 20.06 -1.57
N LYS A 16 6.59 20.84 -0.89
CA LYS A 16 6.27 21.49 0.40
C LYS A 16 4.96 22.29 0.38
N GLU A 17 4.70 23.04 -0.69
CA GLU A 17 3.47 23.82 -0.82
C GLU A 17 2.22 22.93 -0.97
N LEU A 18 2.32 21.83 -1.72
CA LEU A 18 1.21 20.88 -1.89
C LEU A 18 0.91 20.13 -0.58
N VAL A 19 1.95 19.72 0.16
CA VAL A 19 1.78 19.11 1.49
C VAL A 19 1.13 20.09 2.46
N ALA A 20 1.58 21.36 2.48
CA ALA A 20 0.99 22.40 3.33
C ALA A 20 -0.49 22.68 3.01
N GLN A 21 -0.91 22.47 1.76
CA GLN A 21 -2.29 22.58 1.32
C GLN A 21 -3.12 21.30 1.58
N GLY A 22 -2.51 20.23 2.11
CA GLY A 22 -3.15 18.93 2.29
C GLY A 22 -3.44 18.20 0.97
N LYS A 23 -2.75 18.58 -0.11
CA LYS A 23 -2.95 17.99 -1.45
C LYS A 23 -2.06 16.80 -1.73
N VAL A 24 -0.96 16.67 -0.99
CA VAL A 24 0.01 15.58 -1.15
C VAL A 24 0.42 15.07 0.23
N ALA A 25 0.59 13.75 0.34
CA ALA A 25 1.31 13.10 1.42
C ALA A 25 2.39 12.20 0.83
N ASN A 26 3.56 12.13 1.47
CA ASN A 26 4.68 11.33 1.00
C ASN A 26 5.07 10.34 2.10
N PHE A 27 5.22 9.07 1.74
CA PHE A 27 5.70 8.03 2.64
C PHE A 27 7.01 7.45 2.11
N VAL A 28 7.96 7.16 2.99
CA VAL A 28 9.20 6.49 2.62
C VAL A 28 9.29 5.13 3.32
N THR A 29 9.74 4.14 2.58
CA THR A 29 10.04 2.80 3.10
C THR A 29 11.49 2.76 3.62
N PRO A 30 11.87 1.77 4.46
CA PRO A 30 13.21 1.73 5.06
C PRO A 30 14.38 1.66 4.06
N ASP A 31 14.13 1.20 2.82
CA ASP A 31 15.12 1.14 1.74
C ASP A 31 15.14 2.39 0.84
N GLY A 32 14.31 3.39 1.16
CA GLY A 32 14.29 4.69 0.50
C GLY A 32 13.30 4.80 -0.67
N LEU A 33 12.49 3.79 -0.96
CA LEU A 33 11.39 3.96 -1.93
C LEU A 33 10.34 4.91 -1.35
N VAL A 34 9.97 5.91 -2.15
CA VAL A 34 8.96 6.92 -1.81
C VAL A 34 7.62 6.58 -2.50
N LEU A 35 6.55 6.62 -1.72
CA LEU A 35 5.16 6.53 -2.17
C LEU A 35 4.50 7.90 -2.00
N ASP A 36 4.17 8.54 -3.12
CA ASP A 36 3.46 9.82 -3.14
C ASP A 36 1.96 9.60 -3.34
N LEU A 37 1.15 10.16 -2.44
CA LEU A 37 -0.31 10.16 -2.53
C LEU A 37 -0.77 11.58 -2.90
N PHE A 38 -1.36 11.72 -4.08
CA PHE A 38 -1.94 12.98 -4.55
C PHE A 38 -3.45 12.95 -4.33
N TRP A 39 -3.97 13.97 -3.64
CA TRP A 39 -5.39 14.13 -3.41
C TRP A 39 -6.07 14.72 -4.67
N GLU A 40 -6.80 13.86 -5.38
CA GLU A 40 -7.47 14.17 -6.64
C GLU A 40 -9.00 13.99 -6.50
N PRO A 41 -9.71 14.89 -5.78
CA PRO A 41 -11.11 14.70 -5.43
C PRO A 41 -12.08 14.71 -6.62
N ASP A 42 -11.64 15.23 -7.76
CA ASP A 42 -12.44 15.36 -8.98
C ASP A 42 -12.17 14.23 -9.99
N LEU A 43 -11.27 13.29 -9.67
CA LEU A 43 -11.00 12.11 -10.49
C LEU A 43 -11.79 10.89 -9.99
N PHE A 44 -12.05 9.97 -10.91
CA PHE A 44 -12.75 8.71 -10.62
C PHE A 44 -11.84 7.51 -10.86
N PRO A 45 -12.02 6.41 -10.13
CA PRO A 45 -11.31 5.18 -10.43
C PRO A 45 -11.68 4.68 -11.83
N PRO A 46 -10.82 3.87 -12.48
CA PRO A 46 -11.08 3.31 -13.81
C PRO A 46 -12.39 2.51 -13.89
N ASN A 47 -12.84 1.95 -12.75
CA ASN A 47 -14.16 1.35 -12.58
C ASN A 47 -14.61 1.51 -11.12
N ALA A 48 -15.92 1.58 -10.89
CA ALA A 48 -16.48 1.62 -9.52
C ALA A 48 -16.38 0.27 -8.79
N ASP A 49 -16.39 -0.85 -9.52
CA ASP A 49 -16.06 -2.17 -8.98
C ASP A 49 -14.54 -2.40 -9.11
N PRO A 50 -13.79 -2.45 -7.99
CA PRO A 50 -12.35 -2.66 -8.03
C PRO A 50 -11.94 -4.06 -8.51
N LYS A 51 -12.90 -5.00 -8.66
CA LYS A 51 -12.68 -6.31 -9.26
C LYS A 51 -12.61 -6.26 -10.78
N GLN A 52 -13.10 -5.18 -11.41
CA GLN A 52 -13.02 -5.00 -12.85
C GLN A 52 -11.58 -4.65 -13.27
N GLN A 53 -10.85 -5.68 -13.71
CA GLN A 53 -9.47 -5.53 -14.19
C GLN A 53 -9.41 -4.70 -15.49
N PHE A 54 -8.30 -3.99 -15.65
CA PHE A 54 -7.93 -3.22 -16.84
C PHE A 54 -6.40 -3.30 -17.03
N THR A 55 -5.87 -2.74 -18.13
CA THR A 55 -4.42 -2.73 -18.40
C THR A 55 -3.68 -1.67 -17.54
N ARG A 56 -2.33 -1.63 -17.58
CA ARG A 56 -1.44 -0.74 -16.78
C ARG A 56 -1.10 -1.33 -15.41
N ALA A 57 -1.16 -0.55 -14.32
CA ALA A 57 -0.79 -0.98 -12.99
C ALA A 57 -1.79 -2.02 -12.46
N ASN A 58 -1.28 -3.17 -12.03
CA ASN A 58 -2.12 -4.26 -11.51
C ASN A 58 -2.21 -4.23 -9.97
N HIS A 59 -1.06 -4.22 -9.29
CA HIS A 59 -0.96 -4.12 -7.83
C HIS A 59 0.39 -3.55 -7.39
N LEU A 60 0.48 -3.12 -6.13
CA LEU A 60 1.72 -2.79 -5.44
C LEU A 60 1.94 -3.79 -4.29
N ALA A 61 3.11 -4.43 -4.27
CA ALA A 61 3.45 -5.42 -3.25
C ALA A 61 4.48 -4.89 -2.25
N PHE A 62 4.18 -4.99 -0.96
CA PHE A 62 5.11 -4.73 0.13
C PHE A 62 5.68 -6.04 0.67
N HIS A 63 7.01 -6.09 0.79
CA HIS A 63 7.68 -7.16 1.52
C HIS A 63 7.55 -6.94 3.04
N ILE A 64 7.36 -8.03 3.77
CA ILE A 64 7.44 -8.07 5.23
C ILE A 64 8.22 -9.31 5.67
N ASP A 65 8.91 -9.21 6.82
CA ASP A 65 9.52 -10.39 7.44
C ASP A 65 8.48 -11.47 7.71
N ALA A 66 8.84 -12.73 7.45
CA ALA A 66 7.91 -13.85 7.53
C ALA A 66 7.29 -14.02 8.93
N ASP A 67 8.05 -13.74 9.98
CA ASP A 67 7.61 -13.79 11.38
C ASP A 67 6.54 -12.73 11.72
N LEU A 68 6.42 -11.69 10.89
CA LEU A 68 5.43 -10.61 11.06
C LEU A 68 4.20 -10.78 10.15
N PHE A 69 4.17 -11.79 9.28
CA PHE A 69 3.08 -11.94 8.31
C PHE A 69 1.72 -12.18 8.98
N ASP A 70 1.67 -13.06 9.99
CA ASP A 70 0.43 -13.32 10.73
C ASP A 70 -0.02 -12.11 11.56
N HIS A 71 0.93 -11.32 12.06
CA HIS A 71 0.61 -10.05 12.71
C HIS A 71 0.01 -9.04 11.73
N ALA A 72 0.51 -8.95 10.49
CA ALA A 72 -0.06 -8.08 9.47
C ALA A 72 -1.53 -8.45 9.15
N LEU A 73 -1.84 -9.75 9.07
CA LEU A 73 -3.22 -10.25 8.93
C LEU A 73 -4.13 -9.77 10.08
N GLU A 74 -3.64 -9.87 11.32
CA GLU A 74 -4.38 -9.41 12.50
C GLU A 74 -4.62 -7.89 12.46
N VAL A 75 -3.60 -7.10 12.09
CA VAL A 75 -3.71 -5.64 11.96
C VAL A 75 -4.79 -5.26 10.93
N LEU A 76 -4.78 -5.90 9.75
CA LEU A 76 -5.80 -5.65 8.72
C LEU A 76 -7.20 -5.97 9.23
N LYS A 77 -7.37 -7.11 9.91
CA LYS A 77 -8.66 -7.52 10.48
C LYS A 77 -9.15 -6.55 11.55
N ASN A 78 -8.25 -6.09 12.42
CA ASN A 78 -8.57 -5.13 13.49
C ASN A 78 -8.99 -3.76 12.94
N HIS A 79 -8.46 -3.37 11.78
CA HIS A 79 -8.86 -2.15 11.06
C HIS A 79 -10.02 -2.39 10.08
N GLN A 80 -10.64 -3.57 10.11
CA GLN A 80 -11.78 -3.93 9.27
C GLN A 80 -11.48 -3.85 7.77
N VAL A 81 -10.22 -4.03 7.37
CA VAL A 81 -9.84 -4.12 5.96
C VAL A 81 -10.33 -5.45 5.40
N ILE A 82 -11.07 -5.38 4.29
CA ILE A 82 -11.59 -6.56 3.61
C ILE A 82 -10.47 -7.20 2.79
N ILE A 83 -10.13 -8.44 3.12
CA ILE A 83 -9.20 -9.25 2.34
C ILE A 83 -9.95 -9.74 1.09
N ASP A 84 -9.44 -9.42 -0.10
CA ASP A 84 -10.03 -9.89 -1.36
C ASP A 84 -9.55 -11.30 -1.72
N HIS A 85 -8.25 -11.57 -1.53
CA HIS A 85 -7.67 -12.88 -1.80
C HIS A 85 -6.56 -13.25 -0.80
N GLY A 86 -6.51 -14.52 -0.43
CA GLY A 86 -5.53 -15.07 0.52
C GLY A 86 -6.03 -15.12 1.97
N PRO A 87 -5.13 -15.42 2.93
CA PRO A 87 -3.70 -15.69 2.73
C PRO A 87 -3.46 -16.93 1.87
N VAL A 88 -2.58 -16.81 0.87
CA VAL A 88 -2.13 -17.95 0.06
C VAL A 88 -0.73 -18.36 0.51
N SER A 89 -0.48 -19.67 0.53
CA SER A 89 0.86 -20.23 0.71
C SER A 89 1.32 -20.82 -0.62
N ARG A 90 2.52 -20.44 -1.06
CA ARG A 90 3.14 -20.88 -2.31
C ARG A 90 4.56 -21.39 -2.01
N PRO A 91 5.18 -22.16 -2.93
CA PRO A 91 6.57 -22.59 -2.76
C PRO A 91 7.57 -21.44 -2.58
N THR A 92 7.21 -20.22 -2.98
CA THR A 92 8.04 -19.01 -2.87
C THR A 92 7.79 -18.18 -1.61
N GLY A 93 6.75 -18.47 -0.83
CA GLY A 93 6.36 -17.62 0.30
C GLY A 93 4.86 -17.54 0.54
N ARG A 94 4.44 -16.48 1.24
CA ARG A 94 3.03 -16.21 1.57
C ARG A 94 2.61 -14.84 1.05
N GLY A 95 1.34 -14.68 0.72
CA GLY A 95 0.79 -13.41 0.24
C GLY A 95 -0.67 -13.21 0.61
N ILE A 96 -1.06 -11.96 0.84
CA ILE A 96 -2.45 -11.49 1.02
C ILE A 96 -2.70 -10.28 0.14
N TYR A 97 -3.90 -10.20 -0.42
CA TYR A 97 -4.32 -9.13 -1.33
C TYR A 97 -5.58 -8.45 -0.79
N PHE A 98 -5.58 -7.13 -0.81
CA PHE A 98 -6.71 -6.29 -0.42
C PHE A 98 -6.72 -5.01 -1.25
N TYR A 99 -7.81 -4.25 -1.17
CA TYR A 99 -7.93 -2.96 -1.83
C TYR A 99 -7.67 -1.83 -0.84
N ASP A 100 -6.98 -0.80 -1.31
CA ASP A 100 -6.93 0.48 -0.62
C ASP A 100 -8.25 1.27 -0.79
N PRO A 101 -8.40 2.46 -0.18
CA PRO A 101 -9.63 3.24 -0.26
C PRO A 101 -10.08 3.64 -1.68
N ASP A 102 -9.16 3.71 -2.65
CA ASP A 102 -9.45 4.08 -4.04
C ASP A 102 -9.67 2.84 -4.94
N GLY A 103 -9.59 1.63 -4.37
CA GLY A 103 -9.78 0.38 -5.09
C GLY A 103 -8.52 -0.15 -5.77
N PHE A 104 -7.34 0.36 -5.43
CA PHE A 104 -6.07 -0.16 -5.94
C PHE A 104 -5.61 -1.38 -5.15
N ILE A 105 -5.07 -2.38 -5.84
CA ILE A 105 -4.68 -3.65 -5.21
C ILE A 105 -3.35 -3.49 -4.49
N VAL A 106 -3.36 -3.81 -3.20
CA VAL A 106 -2.16 -3.90 -2.35
C VAL A 106 -1.93 -5.36 -1.96
N GLU A 107 -0.69 -5.80 -2.13
CA GLU A 107 -0.22 -7.10 -1.64
C GLU A 107 0.72 -6.90 -0.44
N ILE A 108 0.54 -7.70 0.61
CA ILE A 108 1.58 -7.92 1.62
C ILE A 108 2.09 -9.34 1.41
N ARG A 109 3.41 -9.50 1.24
CA ARG A 109 4.03 -10.79 1.01
C ARG A 109 5.32 -10.98 1.79
N CYS A 110 5.63 -12.22 2.11
CA CYS A 110 6.88 -12.63 2.75
C CYS A 110 7.45 -13.84 2.03
N ASP A 111 8.76 -14.03 2.15
CA ASP A 111 9.43 -15.26 1.72
C ASP A 111 9.12 -16.40 2.70
N ASN A 112 9.53 -17.63 2.37
CA ASN A 112 9.42 -18.76 3.30
C ASN A 112 10.43 -18.61 4.44
N ILE A 113 10.04 -19.08 5.63
CA ILE A 113 10.98 -19.28 6.73
C ILE A 113 11.90 -20.42 6.32
N SER A 114 13.19 -20.13 6.18
CA SER A 114 14.24 -21.12 5.91
C SER A 114 14.49 -22.04 7.10
#